data_AF-A0AAV0CZ84-F1
#
_entry.id   AF-A0AAV0CZ84-F1
#
_cell.length_a   1.000
_cell.length_b   1.000
_cell.length_c   1.000
_cell.angle_alpha   90.00
_cell.angle_beta   90.00
_cell.angle_gamma   90.00
#
_symmetry.space_group_name_H-M   'P 1'
#
loop_
_entity.id
_entity.type
_entity.pdbx_description
1 polymer ?
#
loop_
_entity_poly.entity_id
_entity_poly.type
_entity_poly.pdbx_seq_one_letter_code
_entity_poly.pdbx_strand_id
1 'polypeptide(L)'
;MDNKAGASSSEIEVTWGDQQKINQFSRLNTRFHELEDEIKVAKEKNENLEDASNELILTDEEVVRFQIGEVFAHVAKEEVESKIEDMKVVTSKSLEKLLEEKEAMVAQMAGLKKELYAKFKDFINLEED
;
A
#
# COMPACT_ATOMS: atom_id res chain seq x y z
N MET A 1 60.80 11.14 6.38
CA MET A 1 60.21 10.04 5.60
C MET A 1 58.85 9.76 6.21
N ASP A 2 57.87 10.61 5.89
CA ASP A 2 56.93 10.45 4.75
C ASP A 2 55.93 9.34 5.09
N ASN A 3 54.61 9.50 5.06
CA ASN A 3 53.72 10.61 4.79
C ASN A 3 52.35 10.13 5.30
N LYS A 4 51.67 10.89 6.16
CA LYS A 4 50.26 10.64 6.50
C LYS A 4 49.44 11.04 5.27
N ALA A 5 49.14 10.08 4.40
CA ALA A 5 48.05 10.24 3.45
C ALA A 5 46.73 10.09 4.22
N GLY A 6 46.29 11.19 4.85
CA GLY A 6 44.90 11.35 5.22
C GLY A 6 44.09 11.22 3.94
N ALA A 7 43.30 10.14 3.84
CA ALA A 7 42.30 10.00 2.81
C ALA A 7 41.43 11.27 2.84
N SER A 8 41.44 12.03 1.75
CA SER A 8 40.52 13.14 1.60
C SER A 8 39.11 12.56 1.51
N SER A 9 38.42 12.44 2.65
CA SER A 9 36.96 12.56 2.67
C SER A 9 36.68 13.93 2.10
N SER A 10 36.42 13.99 0.79
CA SER A 10 35.70 15.12 0.23
C SER A 10 34.38 15.15 0.99
N GLU A 11 34.16 16.19 1.79
CA GLU A 11 32.83 16.47 2.34
C GLU A 11 31.88 16.46 1.15
N ILE A 12 31.00 15.46 1.09
CA ILE A 12 30.04 15.35 0.00
C ILE A 12 29.11 16.56 0.12
N GLU A 13 29.16 17.45 -0.84
CA GLU A 13 28.31 18.64 -0.86
C GLU A 13 26.85 18.23 -1.12
N VAL A 14 25.98 18.55 -0.16
CA VAL A 14 24.53 18.34 -0.26
C VAL A 14 23.91 19.58 -0.89
N THR A 15 23.39 19.43 -2.10
CA THR A 15 22.68 20.51 -2.79
C THR A 15 21.21 20.53 -2.38
N TRP A 16 20.55 21.66 -2.61
CA TRP A 16 19.10 21.77 -2.38
C TRP A 16 18.30 20.72 -3.17
N GLY A 17 18.70 20.42 -4.41
CA GLY A 17 18.05 19.40 -5.24
C GLY A 17 18.18 17.98 -4.65
N ASP A 18 19.27 17.67 -3.96
CA ASP A 18 19.41 16.39 -3.27
C ASP A 18 18.49 16.32 -2.06
N GLN A 19 18.40 17.40 -1.27
CA GLN A 19 17.50 17.46 -0.12
C GLN A 19 16.04 17.30 -0.55
N GLN A 20 15.66 17.85 -1.70
CA GLN A 20 14.33 17.61 -2.27
C GLN A 20 14.08 16.14 -2.59
N LYS A 21 15.05 15.45 -3.21
CA LYS A 21 14.94 14.01 -3.51
C LYS A 21 14.87 13.17 -2.24
N ILE A 22 15.64 13.51 -1.21
CA ILE A 22 15.58 12.86 0.11
C ILE A 22 14.18 13.04 0.72
N ASN A 23 13.67 14.27 0.75
CA ASN A 23 12.34 14.55 1.29
C ASN A 23 11.24 13.84 0.48
N GLN A 24 11.39 13.76 -0.84
CA GLN A 24 10.47 13.03 -1.70
C GLN A 24 10.50 11.53 -1.41
N PHE A 25 11.69 10.95 -1.25
CA PHE A 25 11.84 9.54 -0.86
C PHE A 25 11.14 9.26 0.46
N SER A 26 11.38 10.08 1.50
CA SER A 26 10.70 9.92 2.80
C SER A 26 9.18 9.97 2.68
N ARG A 27 8.62 10.87 1.85
CA ARG A 27 7.16 10.96 1.63
C ARG A 27 6.60 9.74 0.90
N LEU A 28 7.28 9.29 -0.16
CA LEU A 28 6.87 8.09 -0.90
C LEU A 28 6.89 6.86 0.01
N ASN A 29 7.90 6.77 0.88
CA ASN A 29 8.05 5.68 1.81
C ASN A 29 6.93 5.66 2.89
N THR A 30 6.57 6.82 3.46
CA THR A 30 5.39 6.89 4.34
C THR A 30 4.11 6.47 3.63
N ARG A 31 3.89 6.98 2.40
CA ARG A 31 2.69 6.61 1.62
C ARG A 31 2.69 5.14 1.21
N PHE A 32 3.86 4.54 0.98
CA PHE A 32 3.98 3.12 0.68
C PHE A 32 3.42 2.27 1.81
N HIS A 33 3.76 2.56 3.07
CA HIS A 33 3.20 1.86 4.23
C HIS A 33 1.69 2.03 4.36
N GLU A 34 1.19 3.25 4.16
CA GLU A 34 -0.26 3.50 4.14
C GLU A 34 -0.95 2.66 3.05
N LEU A 35 -0.34 2.56 1.86
CA LEU A 35 -0.85 1.71 0.78
C LEU A 35 -0.82 0.23 1.13
N GLU A 36 0.22 -0.25 1.84
CA GLU A 36 0.27 -1.65 2.31
C GLU A 36 -0.88 -1.96 3.28
N ASP A 37 -1.16 -1.05 4.20
CA ASP A 37 -2.29 -1.16 5.12
C ASP A 37 -3.64 -1.12 4.38
N GLU A 38 -3.81 -0.19 3.44
CA GLU A 38 -5.01 -0.10 2.60
C GLU A 38 -5.24 -1.39 1.78
N ILE A 39 -4.18 -1.95 1.20
CA ILE A 39 -4.22 -3.22 0.46
C ILE A 39 -4.62 -4.36 1.38
N LYS A 40 -4.06 -4.42 2.60
CA LYS A 40 -4.40 -5.45 3.57
C LYS A 40 -5.87 -5.41 3.94
N VAL A 41 -6.39 -4.23 4.27
CA VAL A 41 -7.82 -4.03 4.58
C VAL A 41 -8.71 -4.41 3.40
N ALA A 42 -8.33 -4.06 2.16
CA ALA A 42 -9.09 -4.44 0.97
C ALA A 42 -9.11 -5.96 0.74
N LYS A 43 -8.00 -6.65 1.00
CA LYS A 43 -7.93 -8.12 0.93
C LYS A 43 -8.79 -8.79 1.99
N GLU A 44 -8.69 -8.36 3.24
CA GLU A 44 -9.53 -8.86 4.34
C GLU A 44 -11.03 -8.64 4.04
N LYS A 45 -11.38 -7.49 3.47
CA LYS A 45 -12.77 -7.22 3.07
C LYS A 45 -13.24 -8.15 1.94
N ASN A 46 -12.41 -8.44 0.95
CA ASN A 46 -12.74 -9.39 -0.11
C ASN A 46 -12.95 -10.81 0.44
N GLU A 47 -12.08 -11.26 1.35
CA GLU A 47 -12.21 -12.55 2.03
C GLU A 47 -13.51 -12.63 2.84
N ASN A 48 -13.81 -11.61 3.65
CA ASN A 48 -15.05 -11.55 4.41
C ASN A 48 -16.31 -11.56 3.52
N LEU A 49 -16.26 -10.93 2.34
CA LEU A 49 -17.36 -10.98 1.37
C LEU A 49 -17.51 -12.35 0.71
N GLU A 50 -16.40 -13.05 0.48
CA GLU A 50 -16.40 -14.43 0.01
C GLU A 50 -17.04 -15.37 1.04
N ASP A 51 -16.61 -15.27 2.30
CA ASP A 51 -17.16 -16.04 3.40
C ASP A 51 -18.66 -15.76 3.59
N ALA A 52 -19.07 -14.49 3.58
CA ALA A 52 -20.49 -14.12 3.66
C ALA A 52 -21.31 -14.69 2.49
N SER A 53 -20.75 -14.70 1.28
CA SER A 53 -21.39 -15.30 0.11
C SER A 53 -21.56 -16.81 0.28
N ASN A 54 -20.55 -17.50 0.81
CA ASN A 54 -20.59 -18.95 1.04
C ASN A 54 -21.61 -19.32 2.12
N GLU A 55 -21.66 -18.56 3.22
CA GLU A 55 -22.66 -18.75 4.28
C GLU A 55 -24.09 -18.49 3.77
N LEU A 56 -24.27 -17.47 2.91
CA LEU A 56 -25.57 -17.17 2.32
C LEU A 56 -26.08 -18.31 1.42
N ILE A 57 -25.19 -19.04 0.74
CA ILE A 57 -25.58 -20.22 -0.05
C ILE A 57 -26.13 -21.34 0.86
N LEU A 58 -25.57 -21.49 2.06
CA LEU A 58 -25.93 -22.56 3.00
C LEU A 58 -27.23 -22.33 3.77
N THR A 59 -27.77 -21.10 3.78
CA THR A 59 -29.01 -20.80 4.50
C THR A 59 -30.27 -21.18 3.71
N ASP A 60 -31.22 -21.79 4.41
CA ASP A 60 -32.58 -22.07 3.91
C ASP A 60 -33.54 -20.88 4.14
N GLU A 61 -33.06 -19.77 4.72
CA GLU A 61 -33.86 -18.57 4.96
C GLU A 61 -34.05 -17.73 3.69
N GLU A 62 -35.30 -17.42 3.34
CA GLU A 62 -35.65 -16.53 2.22
C GLU A 62 -35.35 -15.04 2.50
N VAL A 63 -35.24 -14.68 3.79
CA VAL A 63 -35.00 -13.33 4.26
C VAL A 63 -33.90 -13.36 5.31
N VAL A 64 -32.83 -12.59 5.08
CA VAL A 64 -31.67 -12.54 5.96
C VAL A 64 -31.47 -11.15 6.54
N ARG A 65 -30.70 -11.06 7.63
CA ARG A 65 -30.35 -9.78 8.25
C ARG A 65 -29.09 -9.21 7.59
N PHE A 66 -29.25 -8.15 6.81
CA PHE A 66 -28.15 -7.44 6.18
C PHE A 66 -27.75 -6.21 6.99
N GLN A 67 -26.46 -6.06 7.30
CA GLN A 67 -25.94 -4.93 8.05
C GLN A 67 -25.74 -3.70 7.15
N ILE A 68 -26.27 -2.55 7.56
CA ILE A 68 -26.07 -1.26 6.90
C ILE A 68 -25.62 -0.25 7.97
N GLY A 69 -24.32 0.07 7.97
CA GLY A 69 -23.73 0.86 9.04
C GLY A 69 -23.89 0.16 10.39
N GLU A 70 -24.68 0.75 11.30
CA GLU A 70 -24.89 0.24 12.66
C GLU A 70 -26.21 -0.52 12.85
N VAL A 71 -27.02 -0.68 11.79
CA VAL A 71 -28.33 -1.33 11.87
C VAL A 71 -28.41 -2.58 10.99
N PHE A 72 -29.36 -3.48 11.30
CA PHE A 72 -29.67 -4.65 10.49
C PHE A 72 -31.06 -4.50 9.87
N ALA A 73 -31.14 -4.68 8.55
CA ALA A 73 -32.40 -4.73 7.81
C ALA A 73 -32.71 -6.18 7.40
N HIS A 74 -33.98 -6.56 7.43
CA HIS A 74 -34.43 -7.82 6.84
C HIS A 74 -34.55 -7.63 5.33
N VAL A 75 -33.76 -8.36 4.57
CA VAL A 75 -33.64 -8.23 3.11
C VAL A 75 -33.79 -9.61 2.49
N ALA A 76 -34.43 -9.68 1.33
CA ALA A 76 -34.56 -10.94 0.59
C ALA A 76 -33.17 -11.49 0.25
N LYS A 77 -33.00 -12.82 0.38
CA LYS A 77 -31.73 -13.51 0.12
C LYS A 77 -31.14 -13.14 -1.25
N GLU A 78 -31.94 -13.23 -2.30
CA GLU A 78 -31.52 -12.89 -3.68
C GLU A 78 -30.99 -11.45 -3.81
N GLU A 79 -31.60 -10.49 -3.09
CA GLU A 79 -31.12 -9.11 -3.10
C GLU A 79 -29.77 -8.98 -2.36
N VAL A 80 -29.57 -9.73 -1.27
CA VAL A 80 -28.30 -9.74 -0.55
C VAL A 80 -27.19 -10.40 -1.38
N GLU A 81 -27.50 -11.49 -2.10
CA GLU A 81 -26.57 -12.12 -3.05
C GLU A 81 -26.08 -11.12 -4.10
N SER A 82 -26.99 -10.39 -4.73
CA SER A 82 -26.65 -9.35 -5.71
C SER A 82 -25.79 -8.23 -5.08
N LYS A 83 -26.11 -7.78 -3.87
CA LYS A 83 -25.33 -6.74 -3.19
C LYS A 83 -23.91 -7.22 -2.85
N ILE A 84 -23.76 -8.46 -2.37
CA ILE A 84 -22.44 -9.03 -2.05
C ILE A 84 -21.60 -9.10 -3.32
N GLU A 85 -22.17 -9.54 -4.44
CA GLU A 85 -21.45 -9.60 -5.72
C GLU A 85 -21.00 -8.21 -6.19
N ASP A 86 -21.89 -7.21 -6.14
CA ASP A 86 -21.52 -5.82 -6.46
C ASP A 86 -20.39 -5.31 -5.54
N MET A 87 -20.47 -5.62 -4.24
CA MET A 87 -19.44 -5.24 -3.27
C MET A 87 -18.10 -5.94 -3.55
N LYS A 88 -18.09 -7.21 -3.96
CA LYS A 88 -16.89 -7.95 -4.38
C LYS A 88 -16.25 -7.31 -5.60
N VAL A 89 -17.06 -6.99 -6.62
CA VAL A 89 -16.56 -6.33 -7.85
C VAL A 89 -15.94 -4.97 -7.54
N VAL A 90 -16.60 -4.16 -6.73
CA VAL A 90 -16.08 -2.83 -6.33
C VAL A 90 -14.80 -2.96 -5.52
N THR A 91 -14.78 -3.85 -4.52
CA THR A 91 -13.62 -4.03 -3.64
C THR A 91 -12.42 -4.61 -4.39
N SER A 92 -12.65 -5.56 -5.30
CA SER A 92 -11.60 -6.13 -6.15
C SER A 92 -11.00 -5.11 -7.11
N LYS A 93 -11.82 -4.29 -7.77
CA LYS A 93 -11.33 -3.17 -8.60
C LYS A 93 -10.55 -2.14 -7.79
N SER A 94 -10.94 -1.89 -6.54
CA SER A 94 -10.20 -1.00 -5.66
C SER A 94 -8.84 -1.60 -5.29
N LEU A 95 -8.81 -2.90 -4.99
CA LEU A 95 -7.58 -3.63 -4.69
C LEU A 95 -6.60 -3.62 -5.87
N GLU A 96 -7.09 -3.86 -7.09
CA GLU A 96 -6.28 -3.77 -8.32
C GLU A 96 -5.61 -2.40 -8.45
N LYS A 97 -6.37 -1.31 -8.30
CA LYS A 97 -5.82 0.05 -8.37
C LYS A 97 -4.77 0.33 -7.29
N LEU A 98 -4.99 -0.14 -6.06
CA LEU A 98 -4.03 0.03 -4.97
C LEU A 98 -2.73 -0.73 -5.25
N LEU A 99 -2.82 -1.93 -5.84
CA LEU A 99 -1.65 -2.71 -6.25
C LEU A 99 -0.88 -2.01 -7.38
N GLU A 100 -1.57 -1.47 -8.38
CA GLU A 100 -0.94 -0.66 -9.44
C GLU A 100 -0.25 0.59 -8.88
N GLU A 101 -0.89 1.30 -7.96
CA GLU A 101 -0.30 2.48 -7.28
C GLU A 101 0.96 2.08 -6.50
N LYS A 102 0.90 0.96 -5.75
CA LYS A 102 2.04 0.42 -5.01
C LYS A 102 3.21 0.10 -5.95
N GLU A 103 2.96 -0.57 -7.08
CA GLU A 103 4.00 -0.88 -8.06
C GLU A 103 4.66 0.38 -8.63
N ALA A 104 3.86 1.37 -9.01
CA ALA A 104 4.36 2.65 -9.49
C ALA A 104 5.19 3.38 -8.42
N MET A 105 4.80 3.28 -7.15
CA MET A 105 5.51 3.89 -6.03
C MET A 105 6.85 3.23 -5.76
N VAL A 106 6.90 1.89 -5.77
CA VAL A 106 8.13 1.11 -5.64
C VAL A 106 9.11 1.46 -6.75
N ALA A 107 8.63 1.59 -7.99
CA ALA A 107 9.47 1.99 -9.12
C ALA A 107 10.07 3.39 -8.95
N GLN A 108 9.27 4.36 -8.46
CA GLN A 108 9.75 5.72 -8.17
C GLN A 108 10.78 5.74 -7.04
N MET A 109 10.52 5.02 -5.94
CA MET A 109 11.45 4.91 -4.82
C MET A 109 12.77 4.25 -5.25
N ALA A 110 12.73 3.19 -6.05
CA ALA A 110 13.92 2.54 -6.58
C ALA A 110 14.78 3.49 -7.43
N GLY A 111 14.14 4.33 -8.26
CA GLY A 111 14.81 5.37 -9.03
C GLY A 111 15.54 6.38 -8.14
N LEU A 112 14.83 6.96 -7.17
CA LEU A 112 15.38 7.93 -6.21
C LEU A 112 16.51 7.32 -5.37
N LYS A 113 16.32 6.09 -4.89
CA LYS A 113 17.31 5.34 -4.12
C LYS A 113 18.60 5.17 -4.90
N LYS A 114 18.51 4.75 -6.17
CA LYS A 114 19.67 4.62 -7.06
C LYS A 114 20.41 5.94 -7.25
N GLU A 115 19.69 7.03 -7.49
CA GLU A 115 20.29 8.36 -7.66
C GLU A 115 21.00 8.84 -6.39
N LEU A 116 20.36 8.68 -5.23
CA LEU A 116 20.88 9.12 -3.94
C LEU A 116 22.11 8.29 -3.54
N TYR A 117 22.08 6.96 -3.65
CA TYR A 117 23.25 6.13 -3.36
C TYR A 117 24.40 6.31 -4.35
N ALA A 118 24.12 6.63 -5.62
CA ALA A 118 25.18 6.94 -6.59
C ALA A 118 26.00 8.18 -6.17
N LYS A 119 25.34 9.16 -5.55
CA LYS A 119 25.99 10.40 -5.09
C LYS A 119 26.57 10.28 -3.67
N PHE A 120 25.78 9.80 -2.72
CA PHE A 120 26.11 9.82 -1.30
C PHE A 120 26.77 8.53 -0.81
N LYS A 121 26.66 7.41 -1.55
CA LYS A 121 27.25 6.11 -1.17
C LYS A 121 26.95 5.76 0.30
N ASP A 122 27.98 5.60 1.12
CA ASP A 122 27.89 5.23 2.54
C ASP A 122 27.45 6.39 3.46
N PHE A 123 27.30 7.61 2.92
CA PHE A 123 26.88 8.80 3.67
C PHE A 123 25.36 8.98 3.73
N ILE A 124 24.57 8.05 3.18
CA ILE A 124 23.11 8.04 3.29
C ILE A 124 22.61 6.63 3.62
N ASN A 125 21.56 6.55 4.43
CA ASN A 125 20.81 5.32 4.64
C ASN A 125 19.35 5.54 4.25
N LEU A 126 18.86 4.76 3.30
CA LEU A 126 17.49 4.75 2.79
C LEU A 126 16.86 3.36 2.90
N GLU A 127 17.52 2.42 3.58
CA GLU A 127 16.92 1.15 3.96
C GLU A 127 16.01 1.37 5.17
N GLU A 128 14.93 0.61 5.23
CA GLU A 128 14.09 0.49 6.42
C GLU A 128 14.48 -0.75 7.23
N ASP A 129 14.34 -0.66 8.54
CA ASP A 129 14.39 -1.81 9.47
C ASP A 129 13.05 -2.59 9.45
#